data_AF-X1TP30-F1
#
_entry.id   AF-X1TP30-F1
#
_cell.length_a   1.000
_cell.length_b   1.000
_cell.length_c   1.000
_cell.angle_alpha   90.00
_cell.angle_beta   90.00
_cell.angle_gamma   90.00
#
_symmetry.space_group_name_H-M   'P 1'
#
loop_
_entity.id
_entity.type
_entity.pdbx_description
1 polymer ?
#
loop_
_entity_poly.entity_id
_entity_poly.type
_entity_poly.pdbx_seq_one_letter_code
_entity_poly.pdbx_strand_id
1 'polypeptide(L)'
;SSDLTAAQAEIQSLQSDLSAKESDLEAAKGKLEQGKVRIEILNAIFIPAITGELDRMTEAEAMNYFLEWRDKVKAVEDPTLTVKFQAVIDTGSDEATMDLFVYLLESIPEALE
;
A
#
# COMPACT_ATOMS: atom_id res chain seq x y z
N SER A 1 -48.48 -15.72 15.96
CA SER A 1 -47.76 -16.72 15.13
C SER A 1 -47.13 -16.04 13.93
N SER A 2 -47.88 -15.27 13.12
CA SER A 2 -47.36 -14.45 12.02
C SER A 2 -46.24 -13.50 12.42
N ASP A 3 -46.39 -12.80 13.54
CA ASP A 3 -45.47 -11.73 13.93
C ASP A 3 -44.13 -12.28 14.40
N LEU A 4 -44.13 -13.48 14.99
CA LEU A 4 -42.91 -14.20 15.36
C LEU A 4 -42.16 -14.67 14.11
N THR A 5 -42.87 -15.17 13.10
CA THR A 5 -42.27 -15.59 11.83
C THR A 5 -41.72 -14.40 11.05
N ALA A 6 -42.44 -13.27 11.04
CA ALA A 6 -41.97 -12.04 10.42
C ALA A 6 -40.71 -11.50 11.12
N ALA A 7 -40.71 -11.46 12.45
CA ALA A 7 -39.53 -11.06 13.24
C ALA A 7 -38.35 -12.00 13.01
N GLN A 8 -38.57 -13.32 12.88
CA GLN A 8 -37.50 -14.27 12.56
C GLN A 8 -36.90 -14.03 11.18
N ALA A 9 -37.73 -13.74 10.17
CA ALA A 9 -37.25 -13.42 8.82
C ALA A 9 -36.45 -12.11 8.81
N GLU A 10 -36.90 -11.10 9.55
CA GLU A 10 -36.20 -9.83 9.69
C GLU A 10 -34.85 -10.00 10.40
N ILE A 11 -34.80 -10.79 11.49
CA ILE A 11 -33.54 -11.12 12.18
C ILE A 11 -32.56 -11.83 11.24
N GLN A 12 -33.02 -12.80 10.45
CA GLN A 12 -32.16 -13.51 9.49
C GLN A 12 -31.63 -12.57 8.40
N SER A 13 -32.47 -11.65 7.90
CA SER A 13 -32.03 -10.64 6.95
C SER A 13 -30.96 -9.74 7.54
N LEU A 14 -31.19 -9.21 8.75
CA LEU A 14 -30.24 -8.34 9.45
C LEU A 14 -28.92 -9.06 9.76
N GLN A 15 -28.95 -10.35 10.08
CA GLN A 15 -27.75 -11.16 10.28
C GLN A 15 -26.94 -11.34 8.98
N SER A 16 -27.64 -11.58 7.86
CA SER A 16 -27.00 -11.66 6.55
C SER A 16 -26.36 -10.34 6.15
N ASP A 17 -27.08 -9.23 6.35
CA ASP A 17 -26.60 -7.88 6.04
C ASP A 17 -25.39 -7.52 6.92
N LEU A 18 -25.43 -7.86 8.22
CA LEU A 18 -24.31 -7.65 9.13
C LEU A 18 -23.07 -8.42 8.66
N SER A 19 -23.20 -9.70 8.30
CA SER A 19 -22.08 -10.51 7.83
C SER A 19 -21.48 -9.95 6.53
N ALA A 20 -22.32 -9.49 5.60
CA ALA A 20 -21.86 -8.83 4.38
C ALA A 20 -21.08 -7.54 4.70
N LYS A 21 -21.60 -6.71 5.63
CA LYS A 21 -20.94 -5.47 6.06
C LYS A 21 -19.62 -5.70 6.80
N GLU A 22 -19.52 -6.77 7.58
CA GLU A 22 -18.26 -7.17 8.22
C GLU A 22 -17.20 -7.57 7.18
N SER A 23 -17.60 -8.31 6.13
CA SER A 23 -16.71 -8.64 5.01
C SER A 23 -16.28 -7.39 4.24
N ASP A 24 -17.21 -6.47 3.95
CA ASP A 24 -16.92 -5.19 3.29
C ASP A 24 -15.90 -4.37 4.11
N LEU A 25 -16.09 -4.32 5.44
CA LEU A 25 -15.20 -3.60 6.35
C LEU A 25 -13.80 -4.20 6.36
N GLU A 26 -13.67 -5.52 6.40
CA GLU A 26 -12.36 -6.18 6.42
C GLU A 26 -11.61 -5.98 5.10
N ALA A 27 -12.32 -6.04 3.97
CA ALA A 27 -11.76 -5.70 2.67
C ALA A 27 -11.27 -4.24 2.62
N ALA A 28 -12.06 -3.29 3.12
CA ALA A 28 -11.69 -1.88 3.16
C ALA A 28 -10.47 -1.62 4.07
N LYS A 29 -10.33 -2.33 5.19
CA LYS A 29 -9.13 -2.26 6.03
C LYS A 29 -7.89 -2.76 5.31
N GLY A 30 -8.02 -3.87 4.57
CA GLY A 30 -6.92 -4.41 3.76
C GLY A 30 -6.42 -3.38 2.72
N LYS A 31 -7.36 -2.75 1.99
CA LYS A 31 -7.08 -1.66 1.06
C LYS A 31 -6.39 -0.47 1.71
N LEU A 32 -6.91 -0.01 2.85
CA LEU A 32 -6.31 1.08 3.62
C LEU A 32 -4.87 0.77 4.03
N GLU A 33 -4.59 -0.46 4.47
CA GLU A 33 -3.25 -0.86 4.88
C GLU A 33 -2.28 -0.89 3.68
N GLN A 34 -2.71 -1.41 2.53
CA GLN A 34 -1.91 -1.34 1.31
C GLN A 34 -1.61 0.10 0.88
N GLY A 35 -2.61 0.99 0.92
CA GLY A 35 -2.44 2.42 0.63
C GLY A 35 -1.43 3.09 1.57
N LYS A 36 -1.47 2.79 2.87
CA LYS A 36 -0.48 3.31 3.84
C LYS A 36 0.93 2.86 3.51
N VAL A 37 1.15 1.58 3.21
CA VAL A 37 2.50 1.09 2.89
C VAL A 37 3.04 1.79 1.64
N ARG A 38 2.21 2.01 0.61
CA ARG A 38 2.62 2.78 -0.59
C ARG A 38 3.01 4.22 -0.24
N ILE A 39 2.25 4.90 0.62
CA ILE A 39 2.58 6.25 1.10
C ILE A 39 3.88 6.23 1.92
N GLU A 40 4.10 5.22 2.76
CA GLU A 40 5.35 5.09 3.51
C GLU A 40 6.55 4.90 2.60
N ILE A 41 6.42 4.09 1.54
CA ILE A 41 7.47 3.92 0.53
C ILE A 41 7.72 5.26 -0.17
N LEU A 42 6.66 5.96 -0.60
CA LEU A 42 6.79 7.27 -1.24
C LEU A 42 7.50 8.27 -0.33
N ASN A 43 7.10 8.38 0.94
CA ASN A 43 7.71 9.29 1.91
C ASN A 43 9.17 8.92 2.18
N ALA A 44 9.46 7.62 2.29
CA ALA A 44 10.81 7.16 2.48
C ALA A 44 11.69 7.55 1.28
N ILE A 45 11.24 7.39 0.04
CA ILE A 45 12.07 7.75 -1.11
C ILE A 45 12.15 9.27 -1.33
N PHE A 46 11.00 9.94 -1.26
CA PHE A 46 10.87 11.33 -1.67
C PHE A 46 11.49 12.30 -0.66
N ILE A 47 11.22 12.14 0.63
CA ILE A 47 11.63 13.13 1.65
C ILE A 47 13.16 13.27 1.71
N PRO A 48 13.94 12.19 1.87
CA PRO A 48 15.40 12.28 1.92
C PRO A 48 16.02 12.82 0.63
N ALA A 49 15.41 12.51 -0.52
CA ALA A 49 15.86 13.01 -1.81
C ALA A 49 15.69 14.53 -1.90
N ILE A 50 14.56 15.09 -1.46
CA ILE A 50 14.31 16.54 -1.52
C ILE A 50 14.97 17.33 -0.38
N THR A 51 15.21 16.70 0.78
CA THR A 51 15.87 17.35 1.93
C THR A 51 17.39 17.32 1.83
N GLY A 52 17.94 16.59 0.86
CA GLY A 52 19.38 16.34 0.71
C GLY A 52 19.94 15.47 1.83
N GLU A 53 19.09 14.66 2.48
CA GLU A 53 19.51 13.73 3.54
C GLU A 53 20.31 12.58 2.95
N LEU A 54 19.96 12.12 1.73
CA LEU A 54 20.72 11.10 1.01
C LEU A 54 22.19 11.51 0.81
N ASP A 55 22.46 12.79 0.54
CA ASP A 55 23.81 13.32 0.31
C ASP A 55 24.67 13.34 1.59
N ARG A 56 24.03 13.24 2.76
CA ARG A 56 24.68 13.29 4.08
C ARG A 56 24.86 11.91 4.69
N MET A 57 24.26 10.88 4.11
CA MET A 57 24.38 9.50 4.58
C MET A 57 25.77 8.94 4.26
N THR A 58 26.32 8.19 5.21
CA THR A 58 27.42 7.28 4.94
C THR A 58 26.96 6.15 4.02
N GLU A 59 27.91 5.47 3.36
CA GLU A 59 27.60 4.31 2.51
C GLU A 59 26.85 3.20 3.28
N ALA A 60 27.20 2.99 4.55
CA ALA A 60 26.53 2.01 5.42
C ALA A 60 25.08 2.42 5.74
N GLU A 61 24.83 3.70 5.99
CA GLU A 61 23.48 4.23 6.23
C GLU A 61 22.64 4.12 4.97
N ALA A 62 23.18 4.51 3.80
CA ALA A 62 22.51 4.38 2.52
C ALA A 62 22.16 2.92 2.19
N MET A 63 23.06 1.97 2.50
CA MET A 63 22.81 0.54 2.30
C MET A 63 21.69 0.01 3.21
N ASN A 64 21.72 0.35 4.50
CA ASN A 64 20.64 -0.04 5.41
C ASN A 64 19.30 0.53 4.96
N TYR A 65 19.31 1.79 4.55
CA TYR A 65 18.13 2.48 4.06
C TYR A 65 17.54 1.82 2.82
N PHE A 66 18.40 1.43 1.88
CA PHE A 66 18.03 0.65 0.71
C PHE A 66 17.41 -0.71 1.06
N LEU A 67 17.99 -1.45 2.02
CA LEU A 67 17.47 -2.76 2.43
C LEU A 67 16.08 -2.64 3.05
N GLU A 68 15.85 -1.63 3.89
CA GLU A 68 14.53 -1.32 4.44
C GLU A 68 13.50 -1.07 3.34
N TRP A 69 13.87 -0.29 2.31
CA TRP A 69 12.98 -0.02 1.18
C TRP A 69 12.63 -1.28 0.39
N ARG A 70 13.65 -2.09 0.08
CA ARG A 70 13.45 -3.36 -0.62
C ARG A 70 12.46 -4.25 0.13
N ASP A 71 12.58 -4.32 1.45
CA ASP A 71 11.71 -5.16 2.27
C ASP A 71 10.28 -4.60 2.32
N LYS A 72 10.12 -3.27 2.38
CA LYS A 72 8.80 -2.62 2.24
C LYS A 72 8.16 -2.89 0.89
N VAL A 73 8.90 -2.75 -0.21
CA VAL A 73 8.41 -3.04 -1.58
C VAL A 73 7.92 -4.48 -1.69
N LYS A 74 8.66 -5.45 -1.14
CA LYS A 74 8.27 -6.86 -1.13
C LYS A 74 7.01 -7.12 -0.31
N ALA A 75 6.84 -6.42 0.81
CA ALA A 75 5.68 -6.59 1.69
C ALA A 75 4.36 -6.12 1.04
N VAL A 76 4.41 -5.23 0.04
CA VAL A 76 3.21 -4.80 -0.71
C VAL A 76 2.68 -5.90 -1.63
N GLU A 77 3.50 -6.91 -1.95
CA GLU A 77 3.18 -7.99 -2.90
C GLU A 77 2.70 -7.49 -4.28
N ASP A 78 3.11 -6.27 -4.64
CA ASP A 78 2.80 -5.67 -5.94
C ASP A 78 3.93 -6.00 -6.95
N PRO A 79 3.63 -6.81 -7.99
CA PRO A 79 4.62 -7.20 -8.97
C PRO A 79 5.12 -6.02 -9.81
N THR A 80 4.26 -5.05 -10.13
CA THR A 80 4.63 -3.87 -10.91
C THR A 80 5.54 -2.95 -10.09
N LEU A 81 5.21 -2.75 -8.80
CA LEU A 81 6.06 -1.99 -7.88
C LEU A 81 7.45 -2.62 -7.77
N THR A 82 7.49 -3.96 -7.64
CA THR A 82 8.74 -4.72 -7.54
C THR A 82 9.60 -4.54 -8.80
N VAL A 83 9.00 -4.62 -9.99
CA VAL A 83 9.72 -4.43 -11.27
C VAL A 83 10.28 -3.02 -11.39
N LYS A 84 9.48 -1.99 -11.08
CA LYS A 84 9.93 -0.58 -11.14
C LYS A 84 11.04 -0.30 -10.14
N PHE A 85 10.93 -0.83 -8.91
CA PHE A 85 11.99 -0.72 -7.91
C PHE A 85 13.28 -1.43 -8.37
N GLN A 86 13.17 -2.60 -8.99
CA GLN A 86 14.33 -3.30 -9.55
C GLN A 86 14.98 -2.51 -10.69
N ALA A 87 14.20 -1.84 -11.53
CA ALA A 87 14.74 -0.98 -12.59
C ALA A 87 15.56 0.20 -12.03
N VAL A 88 15.16 0.78 -10.89
CA VAL A 88 15.95 1.79 -10.18
C VAL A 88 17.28 1.21 -9.71
N ILE A 89 17.27 0.00 -9.16
CA ILE A 89 18.50 -0.68 -8.70
C ILE A 89 19.45 -0.96 -9.87
N ASP A 90 18.92 -1.53 -10.94
CA ASP A 90 19.74 -2.02 -12.05
C ASP A 90 20.36 -0.87 -12.86
N THR A 91 19.63 0.25 -12.98
CA THR A 91 20.02 1.36 -13.86
C THR A 91 20.56 2.57 -13.11
N GLY A 92 20.11 2.81 -11.88
CA GLY A 92 20.38 4.05 -11.13
C GLY A 92 19.95 5.32 -11.87
N SER A 93 19.06 5.20 -12.86
CA SER A 93 18.71 6.32 -13.75
C SER A 93 17.61 7.20 -13.18
N ASP A 94 17.67 8.49 -13.52
CA ASP A 94 16.62 9.46 -13.20
C ASP A 94 15.28 9.04 -13.81
N GLU A 95 15.31 8.44 -15.01
CA GLU A 95 14.11 7.94 -15.70
C GLU A 95 13.44 6.80 -14.91
N ALA A 96 14.19 5.77 -14.51
CA ALA A 96 13.64 4.67 -13.71
C ALA A 96 13.14 5.17 -12.35
N THR A 97 13.84 6.14 -11.76
CA THR A 97 13.45 6.76 -10.49
C THR A 97 12.13 7.52 -10.64
N MET A 98 11.98 8.32 -11.69
CA MET A 98 10.73 9.03 -11.98
C MET A 98 9.58 8.08 -12.32
N ASP A 99 9.85 7.00 -13.06
CA ASP A 99 8.83 5.99 -13.38
C ASP A 99 8.32 5.26 -12.13
N LEU A 100 9.21 4.96 -11.17
CA LEU A 100 8.82 4.45 -9.85
C LEU A 100 7.96 5.46 -9.07
N PHE A 101 8.35 6.74 -9.07
CA PHE A 101 7.61 7.79 -8.36
C PHE A 101 6.20 8.01 -8.92
N VAL A 102 6.08 8.11 -10.24
CA VAL A 102 4.78 8.27 -10.90
C VAL A 102 3.88 7.09 -10.55
N TYR A 103 4.39 5.87 -10.63
CA TYR A 103 3.63 4.68 -10.27
C TYR A 103 3.17 4.68 -8.81
N LEU A 104 4.03 5.07 -7.86
CA LEU A 104 3.63 5.18 -6.47
C LEU A 104 2.50 6.20 -6.27
N LEU A 105 2.56 7.34 -6.95
CA LEU A 105 1.51 8.37 -6.88
C LEU A 105 0.17 7.89 -7.48
N GLU A 106 0.22 7.21 -8.62
CA GLU A 106 -0.98 6.71 -9.32
C GLU A 106 -1.61 5.51 -8.60
N SER A 107 -0.79 4.64 -8.00
CA SER A 107 -1.27 3.41 -7.36
C SER A 107 -1.83 3.61 -5.94
N ILE A 108 -1.59 4.77 -5.29
CA ILE A 108 -2.17 5.07 -3.98
C ILE A 108 -3.70 5.21 -4.05
N PRO A 109 -4.28 6.03 -4.96
CA PRO A 109 -5.72 6.06 -5.19
C PRO A 109 -6.31 4.68 -5.53
N GLU A 110 -5.66 3.94 -6.44
CA GLU A 110 -6.13 2.61 -6.87
C GLU A 110 -6.15 1.60 -5.72
N ALA A 111 -5.20 1.68 -4.78
CA ALA A 111 -5.17 0.82 -3.60
C ALA A 111 -6.30 1.13 -2.61
N LEU A 112 -6.95 2.29 -2.72
CA LEU A 112 -8.03 2.74 -1.84
C LEU A 112 -9.44 2.56 -2.46
N GLU A 113 -9.53 2.29 -3.76
CA GLU A 113 -10.77 1.97 -4.49
C GLU A 113 -11.18 0.51 -4.34
#